data_AF-A0A354FJS3-F1
#
_entry.id   AF-A0A354FJS3-F1
#
_cell.length_a   1.000
_cell.length_b   1.000
_cell.length_c   1.000
_cell.angle_alpha   90.00
_cell.angle_beta   90.00
_cell.angle_gamma   90.00
#
_symmetry.space_group_name_H-M   'P 1'
#
loop_
_entity.id
_entity.type
_entity.pdbx_description
1 polymer ?
#
loop_
_entity_poly.entity_id
_entity_poly.type
_entity_poly.pdbx_seq_one_letter_code
_entity_poly.pdbx_strand_id
1 'polypeptide(L)'
;MQSQCLAEPMMRTTVLLPHQKLRKWKPKPAARPKRRGLRIAVCWLFVGVGIVHADFFKWEILAYPEGWGTAHVTFPVVGEGEVYKTSSGWFCSVEAFRTNIESELLWESKTLRCVQGDTERTVRVVCTDNNQNRRYNTSKEDFAPPVSEGFPLDPEQGARSPYLLLRCFF
;
A
#
# COMPACT_ATOMS: atom_id res chain seq x y z
N MET A 1 -44.34 6.70 -59.35
CA MET A 1 -43.10 5.93 -59.60
C MET A 1 -43.13 4.73 -58.65
N GLN A 2 -43.73 3.62 -59.10
CA GLN A 2 -43.07 2.35 -59.45
C GLN A 2 -42.32 1.74 -58.25
N SER A 3 -42.87 0.70 -57.60
CA SER A 3 -42.69 -0.75 -57.89
C SER A 3 -41.22 -1.18 -57.70
N GLN A 4 -40.84 -2.29 -57.06
CA GLN A 4 -41.48 -3.52 -56.56
C GLN A 4 -40.38 -4.28 -55.77
N CYS A 5 -40.72 -5.00 -54.69
CA CYS A 5 -40.63 -6.48 -54.49
C CYS A 5 -39.22 -7.12 -54.68
N LEU A 6 -38.71 -8.11 -53.93
CA LEU A 6 -39.22 -9.38 -53.37
C LEU A 6 -38.25 -9.82 -52.23
N ALA A 7 -38.68 -10.38 -51.09
CA ALA A 7 -39.14 -11.76 -50.82
C ALA A 7 -38.04 -12.83 -51.06
N GLU A 8 -37.39 -13.36 -50.00
CA GLU A 8 -37.65 -14.68 -49.36
C GLU A 8 -36.74 -15.82 -49.94
N PRO A 9 -36.72 -17.08 -49.44
CA PRO A 9 -36.02 -17.55 -48.24
C PRO A 9 -35.20 -18.86 -48.49
N MET A 10 -34.73 -19.50 -47.41
CA MET A 10 -34.48 -20.96 -47.23
C MET A 10 -33.51 -21.73 -48.17
N MET A 11 -32.55 -22.44 -47.54
CA MET A 11 -32.30 -23.90 -47.70
C MET A 11 -31.06 -24.25 -46.83
N ARG A 12 -31.20 -24.93 -45.68
CA ARG A 12 -31.17 -26.40 -45.53
C ARG A 12 -30.37 -27.12 -46.62
N THR A 13 -29.21 -27.68 -46.26
CA THR A 13 -28.81 -29.01 -46.76
C THR A 13 -27.92 -29.69 -45.74
N THR A 14 -28.39 -30.85 -45.26
CA THR A 14 -27.65 -31.84 -44.48
C THR A 14 -27.80 -33.14 -45.24
N VAL A 15 -26.73 -33.73 -45.79
CA VAL A 15 -26.60 -35.15 -46.18
C VAL A 15 -25.08 -35.43 -46.28
N LEU A 16 -24.43 -36.10 -45.33
CA LEU A 16 -24.30 -37.56 -45.07
C LEU A 16 -23.42 -38.36 -46.05
N LEU A 17 -22.27 -38.80 -45.49
CA LEU A 17 -21.55 -40.08 -45.63
C LEU A 17 -20.78 -40.42 -46.92
N PRO A 18 -19.67 -41.17 -46.75
CA PRO A 18 -19.78 -42.57 -47.12
C PRO A 18 -19.30 -43.58 -46.05
N HIS A 19 -20.13 -44.61 -45.96
CA HIS A 19 -19.96 -46.02 -45.62
C HIS A 19 -18.59 -46.58 -45.15
N GLN A 20 -18.65 -47.09 -43.91
CA GLN A 20 -18.32 -48.45 -43.45
C GLN A 20 -16.99 -49.13 -43.85
N LYS A 21 -16.23 -49.53 -42.82
CA LYS A 21 -15.71 -50.91 -42.71
C LYS A 21 -15.77 -51.39 -41.26
N LEU A 22 -16.58 -52.43 -41.05
CA LEU A 22 -16.68 -53.23 -39.83
C LEU A 22 -15.31 -53.79 -39.43
N ARG A 23 -14.88 -53.57 -38.17
CA ARG A 23 -13.92 -54.44 -37.51
C ARG A 23 -14.46 -54.91 -36.16
N LYS A 24 -14.49 -56.23 -36.07
CA LYS A 24 -14.96 -57.07 -34.97
C LYS A 24 -14.34 -56.67 -33.63
N TRP A 25 -15.19 -56.55 -32.63
CA TRP A 25 -14.82 -56.53 -31.22
C TRP A 25 -14.11 -57.84 -30.83
N LYS A 26 -12.95 -57.71 -30.15
CA LYS A 26 -12.38 -58.75 -29.28
C LYS A 26 -12.16 -58.11 -27.91
N PRO A 27 -12.68 -58.67 -26.80
CA PRO A 27 -12.46 -58.13 -25.46
C PRO A 27 -11.20 -58.76 -24.84
N LYS A 28 -10.39 -57.97 -24.12
CA LYS A 28 -9.41 -58.40 -23.09
C LYS A 28 -8.59 -57.20 -22.56
N PRO A 29 -8.01 -57.27 -21.34
CA PRO A 29 -8.60 -57.59 -20.04
C PRO A 29 -8.50 -56.37 -19.08
N ALA A 30 -9.14 -56.48 -17.92
CA ALA A 30 -9.21 -55.44 -16.88
C ALA A 30 -7.83 -54.87 -16.47
N ALA A 31 -7.67 -53.55 -16.58
CA ALA A 31 -6.53 -52.83 -16.03
C ALA A 31 -6.85 -52.34 -14.61
N ARG A 32 -6.01 -52.71 -13.65
CA ARG A 32 -6.10 -52.39 -12.21
C ARG A 32 -6.21 -50.89 -11.96
N PRO A 33 -6.93 -50.45 -10.90
CA PRO A 33 -6.99 -49.05 -10.56
C PRO A 33 -5.60 -48.57 -10.08
N LYS A 34 -5.01 -47.62 -10.81
CA LYS A 34 -3.85 -46.86 -10.36
C LYS A 34 -4.23 -46.07 -9.11
N ARG A 35 -3.73 -46.49 -7.94
CA ARG A 35 -3.75 -45.67 -6.72
C ARG A 35 -3.03 -44.36 -7.04
N ARG A 36 -3.80 -43.27 -7.21
CA ARG A 36 -3.26 -41.91 -7.24
C ARG A 36 -2.82 -41.59 -5.82
N GLY A 37 -1.51 -41.62 -5.58
CA GLY A 37 -0.94 -41.09 -4.34
C GLY A 37 -1.24 -39.60 -4.26
N LEU A 38 -2.06 -39.23 -3.27
CA LEU A 38 -2.33 -37.85 -2.91
C LEU A 38 -1.05 -37.27 -2.29
N ARG A 39 -0.25 -36.56 -3.09
CA ARG A 39 0.88 -35.78 -2.58
C ARG A 39 0.31 -34.50 -1.98
N ILE A 40 0.19 -34.46 -0.66
CA ILE A 40 -0.13 -33.24 0.08
C ILE A 40 1.11 -32.34 -0.02
N ALA A 41 1.03 -31.32 -0.88
CA ALA A 41 2.00 -30.24 -0.92
C ALA A 41 1.78 -29.38 0.33
N VAL A 42 2.63 -29.55 1.34
CA VAL A 42 2.68 -28.64 2.49
C VAL A 42 3.30 -27.34 1.97
N CYS A 43 2.44 -26.40 1.60
CA CYS A 43 2.85 -25.04 1.26
C CYS A 43 3.18 -24.33 2.57
N TRP A 44 4.48 -24.21 2.87
CA TRP A 44 4.97 -23.38 3.95
C TRP A 44 4.69 -21.91 3.61
N LEU A 45 3.54 -21.41 4.04
CA LEU A 45 3.26 -19.99 4.11
C LEU A 45 4.14 -19.42 5.22
N PHE A 46 5.35 -18.96 4.86
CA PHE A 46 6.06 -18.00 5.67
C PHE A 46 5.29 -16.68 5.61
N VAL A 47 4.27 -16.56 6.47
CA VAL A 47 3.72 -15.25 6.82
C VAL A 47 4.81 -14.57 7.61
N GLY A 48 5.56 -13.67 6.96
CA GLY A 48 6.45 -12.75 7.65
C GLY A 48 5.62 -11.99 8.66
N VAL A 49 5.85 -12.24 9.95
CA VAL A 49 5.27 -11.45 11.02
C VAL A 49 5.99 -10.11 10.99
N GLY A 50 5.50 -9.19 10.17
CA GLY A 50 5.82 -7.78 10.34
C GLY A 50 5.35 -7.40 11.74
N ILE A 51 6.29 -7.00 12.60
CA ILE A 51 5.94 -6.47 13.91
C ILE A 51 5.26 -5.12 13.65
N VAL A 52 3.93 -5.13 13.59
CA VAL A 52 3.14 -3.90 13.57
C VAL A 52 3.19 -3.36 15.00
N HIS A 53 4.08 -2.40 15.25
CA HIS A 53 3.99 -1.61 16.46
C HIS A 53 2.73 -0.74 16.35
N ALA A 54 1.80 -0.94 17.28
CA ALA A 54 0.65 -0.05 17.40
C ALA A 54 1.17 1.28 17.96
N ASP A 55 1.16 2.31 17.11
CA ASP A 55 1.48 3.67 17.53
C ASP A 55 0.32 4.23 18.38
N PHE A 56 0.65 4.95 19.45
CA PHE A 56 -0.31 5.67 20.28
C PHE A 56 -0.75 7.00 19.65
N PHE A 57 0.15 7.63 18.91
CA PHE A 57 -0.16 8.83 18.14
C PHE A 57 -0.44 8.46 16.70
N LYS A 58 -1.29 9.25 16.03
CA LYS A 58 -1.40 9.20 14.59
C LYS A 58 -0.22 9.93 13.97
N TRP A 59 0.45 9.27 13.02
CA TRP A 59 1.60 9.82 12.32
C TRP A 59 1.32 10.02 10.83
N GLU A 60 1.71 11.16 10.31
CA GLU A 60 1.51 11.52 8.91
C GLU A 60 2.70 12.29 8.35
N ILE A 61 2.90 12.14 7.05
CA ILE A 61 3.80 12.99 6.27
C ILE A 61 2.98 13.81 5.29
N LEU A 62 3.21 15.11 5.27
CA LEU A 62 2.66 16.01 4.27
C LEU A 62 3.78 16.36 3.30
N ALA A 63 3.65 15.92 2.06
CA ALA A 63 4.55 16.32 0.98
C ALA A 63 3.89 17.44 0.18
N TYR A 64 4.58 18.57 0.08
CA TYR A 64 4.22 19.74 -0.72
C TYR A 64 5.14 19.78 -1.95
N PRO A 65 4.73 19.20 -3.11
CA PRO A 65 5.62 19.05 -4.24
C PRO A 65 6.03 20.38 -4.87
N GLU A 66 5.17 21.41 -4.76
CA GLU A 66 5.37 22.74 -5.34
C GLU A 66 5.86 23.78 -4.32
N GLY A 67 6.12 23.37 -3.09
CA GLY A 67 6.59 24.24 -2.02
C GLY A 67 5.63 24.47 -0.87
N TRP A 68 6.16 24.98 0.24
CA TRP A 68 5.41 25.14 1.49
C TRP A 68 4.15 26.00 1.31
N GLY A 69 3.03 25.54 1.88
CA GLY A 69 1.75 26.23 1.82
C GLY A 69 0.95 26.02 0.53
N THR A 70 1.48 25.25 -0.42
CA THR A 70 0.74 24.81 -1.63
C THR A 70 -0.10 23.56 -1.36
N ALA A 71 -0.69 22.97 -2.41
CA ALA A 71 -1.37 21.69 -2.29
C ALA A 71 -0.39 20.59 -1.84
N HIS A 72 -0.84 19.72 -0.93
CA HIS A 72 -0.02 18.63 -0.42
C HIS A 72 -0.71 17.27 -0.58
N VAL A 73 0.11 16.23 -0.55
CA VAL A 73 -0.32 14.84 -0.43
C VAL A 73 0.02 14.36 0.96
N THR A 74 -0.91 13.66 1.60
CA THR A 74 -0.74 13.11 2.95
C THR A 74 -0.51 11.61 2.88
N PHE A 75 0.55 11.14 3.54
CA PHE A 75 0.87 9.73 3.67
C PHE A 75 0.75 9.31 5.14
N PRO A 76 -0.03 8.27 5.47
CA PRO A 76 -0.04 7.71 6.82
C PRO A 76 1.28 6.98 7.08
N VAL A 77 1.84 7.17 8.28
CA VAL A 77 3.04 6.46 8.72
C VAL A 77 2.60 5.33 9.64
N VAL A 78 2.68 4.09 9.15
CA VAL A 78 2.27 2.88 9.87
C VAL A 78 3.44 1.95 10.19
N GLY A 79 4.65 2.31 9.74
CA GLY A 79 5.86 1.51 9.88
C GLY A 79 7.06 2.19 9.21
N GLU A 80 8.25 1.65 9.47
CA GLU A 80 9.47 2.11 8.81
C GLU A 80 9.47 1.76 7.32
N GLY A 81 10.08 2.62 6.50
CA GLY A 81 10.22 2.37 5.07
C GLY A 81 10.14 3.62 4.21
N GLU A 82 10.19 3.42 2.89
CA GLU A 82 10.05 4.46 1.89
C GLU A 82 8.64 5.07 1.91
N VAL A 83 8.57 6.40 1.86
CA VAL A 83 7.33 7.17 1.96
C VAL A 83 7.13 8.15 0.82
N TYR A 84 8.21 8.62 0.19
CA TYR A 84 8.12 9.61 -0.87
C TYR A 84 9.35 9.57 -1.77
N LYS A 85 9.15 9.78 -3.06
CA LYS A 85 10.23 9.84 -4.06
C LYS A 85 9.92 10.93 -5.07
N THR A 86 10.92 11.74 -5.40
CA THR A 86 10.78 12.78 -6.43
C THR A 86 11.38 12.35 -7.76
N SER A 87 10.96 13.00 -8.84
CA SER A 87 11.59 12.86 -10.17
C SER A 87 13.03 13.37 -10.20
N SER A 88 13.38 14.33 -9.33
CA SER A 88 14.76 14.81 -9.15
C SER A 88 15.68 13.79 -8.48
N GLY A 89 15.15 12.68 -7.96
CA GLY A 89 15.94 11.58 -7.40
C GLY A 89 16.12 11.65 -5.88
N TRP A 90 15.31 12.44 -5.17
CA TRP A 90 15.20 12.32 -3.72
C TRP A 90 14.44 11.04 -3.35
N PHE A 91 14.97 10.31 -2.38
CA PHE A 91 14.33 9.16 -1.76
C PHE A 91 14.14 9.44 -0.28
N CYS A 92 12.89 9.40 0.18
CA CYS A 92 12.53 9.69 1.55
C CYS A 92 11.97 8.44 2.24
N SER A 93 12.43 8.19 3.46
CA SER A 93 11.99 7.12 4.33
C SER A 93 11.69 7.64 5.73
N VAL A 94 10.80 6.95 6.45
CA VAL A 94 10.68 7.10 7.90
C VAL A 94 11.37 5.94 8.58
N GLU A 95 12.14 6.26 9.61
CA GLU A 95 12.99 5.33 10.34
C GLU A 95 13.09 5.72 11.83
N ALA A 96 13.82 4.90 12.59
CA ALA A 96 14.17 5.14 13.98
C ALA A 96 12.94 5.30 14.89
N PHE A 97 12.00 4.37 14.77
CA PHE A 97 10.79 4.36 15.60
C PHE A 97 11.18 4.08 17.05
N ARG A 98 10.82 4.98 17.95
CA ARG A 98 11.02 4.79 19.40
C ARG A 98 9.72 5.08 20.13
N THR A 99 9.38 4.22 21.05
CA THR A 99 8.24 4.38 21.94
C THR A 99 8.72 4.14 23.36
N ASN A 100 8.36 5.01 24.28
CA ASN A 100 8.55 4.81 25.71
C ASN A 100 7.23 5.10 26.42
N ILE A 101 6.88 4.20 27.33
CA ILE A 101 5.66 4.26 28.13
C ILE A 101 6.09 4.18 29.58
N GLU A 102 6.07 5.33 30.25
CA GLU A 102 6.25 5.44 31.70
C GLU A 102 4.89 5.69 32.36
N SER A 103 4.81 5.60 33.68
CA SER A 103 3.54 5.74 34.43
C SER A 103 2.83 7.07 34.17
N GLU A 104 3.58 8.11 33.82
CA GLU A 104 3.08 9.49 33.70
C GLU A 104 3.31 10.10 32.32
N LEU A 105 4.26 9.56 31.55
CA LEU A 105 4.67 10.08 30.26
C LEU A 105 4.67 8.96 29.22
N LEU A 106 3.84 9.14 28.21
CA LEU A 106 3.93 8.42 26.96
C LEU A 106 4.70 9.31 25.97
N TRP A 107 5.70 8.75 25.29
CA TRP A 107 6.27 9.43 24.14
C TRP A 107 6.64 8.50 23.01
N GLU A 108 6.48 9.01 21.79
CA GLU A 108 6.88 8.36 20.56
C GLU A 108 7.76 9.29 19.75
N SER A 109 8.71 8.74 19.02
CA SER A 109 9.48 9.50 18.05
C SER A 109 9.69 8.73 16.77
N LYS A 110 9.69 9.46 15.66
CA LYS A 110 10.04 8.96 14.34
C LYS A 110 10.93 9.97 13.64
N THR A 111 11.79 9.48 12.76
CA THR A 111 12.71 10.31 11.97
C THR A 111 12.30 10.22 10.51
N LEU A 112 12.09 11.37 9.87
CA LEU A 112 11.97 11.46 8.42
C LEU A 112 13.34 11.79 7.84
N ARG A 113 13.83 10.90 6.98
CA ARG A 113 15.12 11.04 6.31
C ARG A 113 14.93 11.05 4.79
N CYS A 114 15.54 12.00 4.10
CA CYS A 114 15.56 12.08 2.65
C CYS A 114 17.00 12.14 2.14
N VAL A 115 17.29 11.43 1.06
CA VAL A 115 18.63 11.38 0.45
C VAL A 115 18.59 11.58 -1.06
N GLN A 116 19.59 12.26 -1.59
CA GLN A 116 19.86 12.44 -3.02
C GLN A 116 21.38 12.51 -3.24
N GLY A 117 21.97 11.46 -3.82
CA GLY A 117 23.42 11.34 -3.92
C GLY A 117 24.06 11.41 -2.52
N ASP A 118 24.99 12.36 -2.35
CA ASP A 118 25.68 12.60 -1.07
C ASP A 118 24.94 13.61 -0.16
N THR A 119 23.78 14.13 -0.59
CA THR A 119 22.99 15.08 0.19
C THR A 119 21.96 14.35 1.03
N GLU A 120 21.93 14.64 2.33
CA GLU A 120 20.96 14.11 3.28
C GLU A 120 20.21 15.23 4.01
N ARG A 121 18.93 14.99 4.27
CA ARG A 121 18.08 15.83 5.12
C ARG A 121 17.31 14.97 6.09
N THR A 122 17.24 15.40 7.34
CA THR A 122 16.59 14.64 8.39
C THR A 122 15.91 15.54 9.40
N VAL A 123 14.74 15.14 9.88
CA VAL A 123 14.06 15.72 11.06
C VAL A 123 13.55 14.60 11.93
N ARG A 124 13.57 14.82 13.25
CA ARG A 124 13.02 13.89 14.23
C ARG A 124 11.92 14.58 15.00
N VAL A 125 10.71 14.06 14.89
CA VAL A 125 9.56 14.55 15.64
C VAL A 125 9.36 13.65 16.86
N VAL A 126 9.02 14.28 18.00
CA VAL A 126 8.69 13.59 19.25
C VAL A 126 7.29 14.02 19.66
N CYS A 127 6.37 13.06 19.72
CA CYS A 127 5.07 13.26 20.34
C CYS A 127 5.11 12.80 21.79
N THR A 128 4.49 13.58 22.67
CA THR A 128 4.41 13.29 24.10
C THR A 128 2.96 13.45 24.57
N ASP A 129 2.58 12.62 25.53
CA ASP A 129 1.35 12.76 26.28
C ASP A 129 1.63 12.54 27.75
N ASN A 130 1.23 13.51 28.55
CA ASN A 130 1.38 13.44 30.00
C ASN A 130 0.03 13.06 30.61
N ASN A 131 -0.05 11.83 31.11
CA ASN A 131 -1.25 11.28 31.74
C ASN A 131 -1.69 12.08 32.98
N GLN A 132 -0.78 12.79 33.67
CA GLN A 132 -1.16 13.65 34.80
C GLN A 132 -1.95 14.89 34.35
N ASN A 133 -1.61 15.48 33.20
CA ASN A 133 -2.31 16.65 32.68
C ASN A 133 -3.77 16.33 32.30
N ARG A 134 -4.07 15.08 31.90
CA ARG A 134 -5.45 14.63 31.64
C ARG A 134 -6.33 14.56 32.90
N ARG A 135 -5.75 14.28 34.08
CA ARG A 135 -6.54 14.16 35.34
C ARG A 135 -7.01 15.48 35.90
N TYR A 136 -6.28 16.57 35.65
CA TYR A 136 -6.56 17.87 36.26
C TYR A 136 -7.10 18.92 35.29
N ASN A 137 -7.16 18.60 33.99
CA ASN A 137 -7.64 19.53 32.97
C ASN A 137 -9.10 19.25 32.61
N THR A 138 -10.01 19.64 33.50
CA THR A 138 -11.47 19.48 33.34
C THR A 138 -12.10 20.37 32.26
N SER A 139 -11.32 21.24 31.60
CA SER A 139 -11.83 22.23 30.64
C SER A 139 -11.19 22.19 29.25
N LYS A 140 -10.29 21.24 28.95
CA LYS A 140 -9.61 21.19 27.65
C LYS A 140 -9.43 19.77 27.13
N GLU A 141 -10.48 19.25 26.50
CA GLU A 141 -10.33 18.45 25.26
C GLU A 141 -10.01 19.38 24.07
N ASP A 142 -9.13 20.37 24.28
CA ASP A 142 -8.57 21.13 23.18
C ASP A 142 -7.59 20.18 22.48
N PHE A 143 -7.95 19.71 21.29
CA PHE A 143 -7.03 18.98 20.42
C PHE A 143 -5.74 19.79 20.31
N ALA A 144 -4.67 19.32 20.98
CA ALA A 144 -3.38 19.98 20.91
C ALA A 144 -3.00 20.12 19.43
N PRO A 145 -2.45 21.26 18.99
CA PRO A 145 -2.00 21.40 17.62
C PRO A 145 -1.00 20.27 17.31
N PRO A 146 -1.02 19.70 16.09
CA PRO A 146 -0.08 18.65 15.73
C PRO A 146 1.36 19.08 15.99
N VAL A 147 2.16 18.20 16.57
CA VAL A 147 3.61 18.40 16.66
C VAL A 147 4.18 18.07 15.28
N SER A 148 4.90 19.00 14.67
CA SER A 148 5.38 18.82 13.30
C SER A 148 6.72 19.49 13.06
N GLU A 149 7.55 18.86 12.24
CA GLU A 149 8.83 19.40 11.78
C GLU A 149 9.11 18.93 10.35
N GLY A 150 9.85 19.72 9.58
CA GLY A 150 10.03 19.46 8.15
C GLY A 150 11.16 20.26 7.53
N PHE A 151 11.43 19.98 6.26
CA PHE A 151 12.48 20.64 5.51
C PHE A 151 12.16 20.76 4.01
N PRO A 152 12.68 21.81 3.35
CA PRO A 152 12.76 21.85 1.89
C PRO A 152 13.80 20.84 1.39
N LEU A 153 13.51 20.12 0.31
CA LEU A 153 14.44 19.20 -0.34
C LEU A 153 15.58 19.96 -1.04
N ASP A 154 15.23 21.00 -1.79
CA ASP A 154 16.14 21.80 -2.61
C ASP A 154 16.12 23.29 -2.15
N PRO A 155 16.82 23.68 -1.05
CA PRO A 155 16.68 25.01 -0.44
C PRO A 155 16.98 26.18 -1.38
N GLU A 156 17.84 25.96 -2.37
CA GLU A 156 18.20 26.95 -3.38
C GLU A 156 16.98 27.43 -4.19
N GLN A 157 15.89 26.65 -4.23
CA GLN A 157 14.63 27.02 -4.87
C GLN A 157 13.72 27.89 -3.98
N GLY A 158 14.13 28.15 -2.73
CA GLY A 158 13.38 28.94 -1.77
C GLY A 158 11.97 28.40 -1.52
N ALA A 159 10.97 29.27 -1.59
CA ALA A 159 9.57 28.91 -1.32
C ALA A 159 8.98 27.87 -2.29
N ARG A 160 9.59 27.66 -3.46
CA ARG A 160 9.15 26.68 -4.47
C ARG A 160 9.77 25.29 -4.28
N SER A 161 10.68 25.17 -3.32
CA SER A 161 11.35 23.91 -3.03
C SER A 161 10.34 22.88 -2.52
N PRO A 162 10.30 21.65 -3.07
CA PRO A 162 9.47 20.59 -2.51
C PRO A 162 9.72 20.45 -1.01
N TYR A 163 8.66 20.45 -0.21
CA TYR A 163 8.76 20.46 1.25
C TYR A 163 8.13 19.21 1.83
N LEU A 164 8.81 18.53 2.75
CA LEU A 164 8.20 17.46 3.53
C LEU A 164 8.08 17.86 4.99
N LEU A 165 6.93 17.54 5.56
CA LEU A 165 6.60 17.75 6.97
C LEU A 165 6.23 16.40 7.59
N LEU A 166 6.95 15.98 8.61
CA LEU A 166 6.53 14.90 9.49
C LEU A 166 5.68 15.49 10.61
N ARG A 167 4.53 14.90 10.92
CA ARG A 167 3.69 15.32 12.05
C ARG A 167 3.10 14.15 12.82
N CYS A 168 2.78 14.41 14.07
CA CYS A 168 2.05 13.51 14.93
C CYS A 168 0.99 14.24 15.76
N PHE A 169 -0.10 13.55 16.07
CA PHE A 169 -1.26 14.07 16.79
C PHE A 169 -2.12 12.93 17.35
N PHE A 170 -3.12 13.29 18.15
CA PHE A 170 -4.10 12.35 18.73
C PHE A 170 -5.23 12.00 17.78
#